data_AF-A0A0D0AAU8-F1
#
_entry.id   AF-A0A0D0AAU8-F1
#
_cell.length_a   1.000
_cell.length_b   1.000
_cell.length_c   1.000
_cell.angle_alpha   90.00
_cell.angle_beta   90.00
_cell.angle_gamma   90.00
#
_symmetry.space_group_name_H-M   'P 1'
#
loop_
_entity.id
_entity.type
_entity.pdbx_description
1 polymer ?
#
loop_
_entity_poly.entity_id
_entity_poly.type
_entity_poly.pdbx_seq_one_letter_code
_entity_poly.pdbx_strand_id
1 'polypeptide(L)'
;MSTPGAFADSPTAQSQPSPYTYYPPGTFPDVSQPQSSQTATTAAGSSSSTTATTTQPQSRQAAEEARKDRTLAEFLVMLDDYEPLIPNEVTDYYLQRVGFECEDVRLKRLLSLAAQKFVSDIAADAYQHARIRTNAVGGRARGPLTGPGSKDKTRTALTMDDLSAALAEYGINAKKPEFYL
;
A
#
# COMPACT_ATOMS: atom_id res chain seq x y z
N MET A 1 18.40 4.19 -70.91
CA MET A 1 19.71 3.83 -70.31
C MET A 1 20.06 4.95 -69.35
N SER A 2 19.66 4.82 -68.08
CA SER A 2 19.75 5.88 -67.08
C SER A 2 20.56 5.37 -65.90
N THR A 3 21.67 6.04 -65.62
CA THR A 3 22.64 5.76 -64.56
C THR A 3 22.11 6.16 -63.19
N PRO A 4 22.44 5.46 -62.09
CA PRO A 4 21.90 5.73 -60.76
C PRO A 4 22.69 6.81 -60.01
N GLY A 5 21.96 7.60 -59.21
CA GLY A 5 22.44 8.71 -58.42
C GLY A 5 23.27 8.29 -57.19
N ALA A 6 24.17 9.20 -56.84
CA ALA A 6 25.16 9.08 -55.78
C ALA A 6 24.56 9.16 -54.37
N PHE A 7 25.11 8.32 -53.48
CA PHE A 7 25.03 8.38 -52.03
C PHE A 7 25.61 9.69 -51.50
N ALA A 8 24.89 10.35 -50.59
CA ALA A 8 25.43 11.37 -49.70
C ALA A 8 25.14 10.98 -48.25
N ASP A 9 26.22 10.66 -47.54
CA ASP A 9 26.29 10.38 -46.10
C ASP A 9 25.81 11.58 -45.27
N SER A 10 24.97 11.31 -44.26
CA SER A 10 24.67 12.24 -43.17
C SER A 10 25.42 11.78 -41.92
N PRO A 11 26.09 12.66 -41.17
CA PRO A 11 26.92 12.26 -40.04
C PRO A 11 26.08 11.83 -38.83
N THR A 12 26.52 10.71 -38.27
CA THR A 12 26.13 10.07 -37.02
C THR A 12 26.14 11.05 -35.84
N ALA A 13 24.97 11.28 -35.21
CA ALA A 13 24.88 11.92 -33.92
C ALA A 13 25.26 10.91 -32.82
N GLN A 14 26.47 11.03 -32.29
CA GLN A 14 26.95 10.34 -31.10
C GLN A 14 26.30 10.95 -29.85
N SER A 15 25.38 10.22 -29.23
CA SER A 15 24.84 10.53 -27.91
C SER A 15 25.85 10.10 -26.83
N GLN A 16 26.53 11.05 -26.20
CA GLN A 16 27.30 10.79 -24.97
C GLN A 16 26.34 10.55 -23.79
N PRO A 17 26.65 9.61 -22.86
CA PRO A 17 25.91 9.48 -21.61
C PRO A 17 26.44 10.47 -20.56
N SER A 18 25.53 11.24 -19.94
CA SER A 18 25.81 12.14 -18.81
C SER A 18 26.33 11.38 -17.57
N PRO A 19 27.24 11.95 -16.77
CA PRO A 19 27.78 11.30 -15.58
C PRO A 19 26.76 11.30 -14.43
N TYR A 20 26.65 10.16 -13.74
CA TYR A 20 25.88 10.00 -12.51
C TYR A 20 26.44 10.90 -11.39
N THR A 21 25.60 11.80 -10.87
CA THR A 21 25.86 12.53 -9.62
C THR A 21 25.52 11.63 -8.43
N TYR A 22 26.54 11.36 -7.60
CA TYR A 22 26.43 10.60 -6.35
C TYR A 22 26.03 11.53 -5.19
N TYR A 23 24.94 11.22 -4.48
CA TYR A 23 24.57 11.88 -3.22
C TYR A 23 24.93 10.97 -2.03
N PRO A 24 25.71 11.45 -1.04
CA PRO A 24 25.97 10.71 0.19
C PRO A 24 24.76 10.78 1.16
N PRO A 25 24.57 9.78 2.03
CA PRO A 25 23.46 9.76 2.98
C PRO A 25 23.70 10.73 4.14
N GLY A 26 22.70 11.57 4.42
CA GLY A 26 22.68 12.49 5.55
C GLY A 26 22.46 11.76 6.88
N THR A 27 23.24 12.15 7.88
CA THR A 27 23.17 11.72 9.28
C THR A 27 21.93 12.29 9.98
N PHE A 28 21.12 11.42 10.58
CA PHE A 28 20.00 11.81 11.46
C PHE A 28 20.53 12.05 12.89
N PRO A 29 20.19 13.17 13.55
CA PRO A 29 20.49 13.34 14.97
C PRO A 29 19.45 12.61 15.84
N ASP A 30 19.96 11.73 16.70
CA ASP A 30 19.30 11.10 17.84
C ASP A 30 18.92 12.17 18.89
N VAL A 31 17.67 12.19 19.33
CA VAL A 31 17.23 12.99 20.48
C VAL A 31 16.46 12.07 21.42
N SER A 32 17.22 11.53 22.37
CA SER A 32 16.72 10.85 23.56
C SER A 32 17.01 11.72 24.81
N GLN A 33 15.95 11.93 25.60
CA GLN A 33 15.89 12.44 27.00
C GLN A 33 16.26 13.90 27.30
N PRO A 34 15.53 14.48 28.27
CA PRO A 34 16.20 15.19 29.35
C PRO A 34 15.86 14.61 30.73
N GLN A 35 16.98 14.48 31.44
CA GLN A 35 17.20 14.10 32.81
C GLN A 35 16.82 15.24 33.77
N SER A 36 16.38 14.85 34.96
CA SER A 36 16.05 15.68 36.11
C SER A 36 17.25 16.42 36.71
N SER A 37 17.12 17.72 36.97
CA SER A 37 17.87 18.44 38.00
C SER A 37 17.13 19.69 38.48
N GLN A 38 17.10 19.86 39.80
CA GLN A 38 16.34 20.85 40.58
C GLN A 38 17.13 22.16 40.76
N THR A 39 16.44 23.30 40.87
CA THR A 39 16.98 24.52 41.51
C THR A 39 15.87 25.35 42.18
N ALA A 40 15.98 25.45 43.51
CA ALA A 40 15.69 26.53 44.49
C ALA A 40 14.47 27.50 44.43
N THR A 41 13.74 27.53 45.57
CA THR A 41 13.16 28.68 46.36
C THR A 41 12.20 29.69 45.68
N THR A 42 10.97 29.97 46.15
CA THR A 42 10.61 30.78 47.35
C THR A 42 9.08 30.96 47.48
N ALA A 43 8.64 31.28 48.70
CA ALA A 43 7.47 32.12 49.09
C ALA A 43 6.05 31.51 49.24
N ALA A 44 5.44 31.92 50.36
CA ALA A 44 4.15 31.53 50.92
C ALA A 44 2.97 32.33 50.33
N GLY A 45 1.75 31.77 50.41
CA GLY A 45 0.52 32.52 50.22
C GLY A 45 -0.75 31.68 50.01
N SER A 46 -1.56 31.60 51.07
CA SER A 46 -3.03 31.66 51.07
C SER A 46 -3.88 30.58 50.39
N SER A 47 -4.63 29.90 51.26
CA SER A 47 -5.97 29.33 51.10
C SER A 47 -6.81 29.77 49.90
N SER A 48 -7.24 28.80 49.09
CA SER A 48 -8.59 28.81 48.48
C SER A 48 -9.04 27.37 48.22
N SER A 49 -10.23 27.07 48.72
CA SER A 49 -11.01 25.87 48.45
C SER A 49 -11.27 25.75 46.95
N THR A 50 -10.81 24.66 46.34
CA THR A 50 -11.32 24.25 45.04
C THR A 50 -11.63 22.76 45.06
N THR A 51 -12.93 22.48 44.96
CA THR A 51 -13.57 21.18 44.85
C THR A 51 -12.86 20.33 43.80
N ALA A 52 -12.26 19.23 44.23
CA ALA A 52 -11.74 18.21 43.33
C ALA A 52 -12.91 17.53 42.60
N THR A 53 -13.14 17.96 41.36
CA THR A 53 -13.86 17.15 40.36
C THR A 53 -12.79 16.42 39.55
N THR A 54 -12.47 15.20 39.96
CA THR A 54 -11.68 14.27 39.15
C THR A 54 -12.57 13.73 38.04
N THR A 55 -12.53 14.41 36.90
CA THR A 55 -13.21 14.03 35.67
C THR A 55 -12.66 12.72 35.13
N GLN A 56 -13.60 11.84 34.79
CA GLN A 56 -13.43 10.49 34.30
C GLN A 56 -12.55 10.39 33.03
N PRO A 57 -11.88 9.25 32.80
CA PRO A 57 -11.15 8.93 31.56
C PRO A 57 -12.03 8.74 30.30
N GLN A 58 -13.36 8.95 30.37
CA GLN A 58 -14.29 8.73 29.26
C GLN A 58 -14.22 9.80 28.14
N SER A 59 -13.74 11.01 28.43
CA SER A 59 -13.74 12.13 27.46
C SER A 59 -12.73 11.96 26.32
N ARG A 60 -11.63 11.24 26.56
CA ARG A 60 -10.53 11.10 25.58
C ARG A 60 -10.89 10.13 24.46
N GLN A 61 -11.54 9.01 24.79
CA GLN A 61 -12.05 8.04 23.80
C GLN A 61 -13.17 8.67 22.95
N ALA A 62 -14.12 9.36 23.57
CA ALA A 62 -15.20 10.04 22.85
C ALA A 62 -14.67 11.13 21.89
N ALA A 63 -13.62 11.86 22.27
CA ALA A 63 -12.98 12.84 21.40
C ALA A 63 -12.25 12.20 20.21
N GLU A 64 -11.72 10.99 20.36
CA GLU A 64 -11.10 10.23 19.26
C GLU A 64 -12.14 9.67 18.30
N GLU A 65 -13.26 9.14 18.80
CA GLU A 65 -14.39 8.69 17.99
C GLU A 65 -15.01 9.84 17.18
N ALA A 66 -15.26 10.99 17.81
CA ALA A 66 -15.79 12.17 17.12
C ALA A 66 -14.84 12.68 16.01
N ARG A 67 -13.52 12.53 16.20
CA ARG A 67 -12.53 12.84 15.14
C ARG A 67 -12.62 11.84 13.99
N LYS A 68 -12.76 10.53 14.28
CA LYS A 68 -12.94 9.49 13.26
C LYS A 68 -14.22 9.71 12.47
N ASP A 69 -15.33 10.02 13.14
CA ASP A 69 -16.61 10.30 12.49
C ASP A 69 -16.52 11.52 11.57
N ARG A 70 -15.86 12.60 12.01
CA ARG A 70 -15.59 13.76 11.16
C ARG A 70 -14.76 13.38 9.92
N THR A 71 -13.73 12.55 10.10
CA THR A 71 -12.90 12.09 8.98
C THR A 71 -13.64 11.17 8.03
N LEU A 72 -14.57 10.34 8.54
CA LEU A 72 -15.40 9.46 7.73
C LEU A 72 -16.44 10.26 6.93
N ALA A 73 -17.07 11.26 7.54
CA ALA A 73 -17.99 12.14 6.84
C ALA A 73 -17.30 12.88 5.69
N GLU A 74 -16.08 13.39 5.93
CA GLU A 74 -15.25 13.99 4.88
C GLU A 74 -14.89 12.97 3.80
N PHE A 75 -14.57 11.73 4.19
CA PHE A 75 -14.29 10.64 3.26
C PHE A 75 -15.50 10.28 2.38
N LEU A 76 -16.70 10.20 2.95
CA LEU A 76 -17.92 9.93 2.20
C LEU A 76 -18.23 11.03 1.18
N VAL A 77 -17.95 12.30 1.52
CA VAL A 77 -18.09 13.41 0.57
C VAL A 77 -17.10 13.25 -0.60
N MET A 78 -15.86 12.82 -0.34
CA MET A 78 -14.89 12.56 -1.42
C MET A 78 -15.34 11.41 -2.35
N LEU A 79 -16.20 10.50 -1.89
CA LEU A 79 -16.74 9.42 -2.70
C LEU A 79 -17.87 9.85 -3.66
N ASP A 80 -18.41 11.05 -3.54
CA ASP A 80 -19.42 11.57 -4.47
C ASP A 80 -18.88 11.76 -5.89
N ASP A 81 -17.58 12.03 -6.03
CA ASP A 81 -16.92 12.26 -7.33
C ASP A 81 -16.01 11.11 -7.75
N TYR A 82 -15.81 10.09 -6.90
CA TYR A 82 -14.95 8.96 -7.19
C TYR A 82 -15.73 7.80 -7.82
N GLU A 83 -15.22 7.26 -8.94
CA GLU A 83 -15.78 6.07 -9.59
C GLU A 83 -14.84 4.87 -9.36
N PRO A 84 -15.20 3.93 -8.47
CA PRO A 84 -14.38 2.75 -8.19
C PRO A 84 -14.27 1.80 -9.39
N LEU A 85 -13.22 0.98 -9.41
CA LEU A 85 -13.02 -0.06 -10.46
C LEU A 85 -14.18 -1.06 -10.58
N ILE A 86 -14.82 -1.40 -9.45
CA ILE A 86 -16.02 -2.23 -9.38
C ILE A 86 -17.24 -1.34 -9.65
N PRO A 87 -18.02 -1.60 -10.71
CA PRO A 87 -19.23 -0.84 -11.03
C PRO A 87 -20.33 -0.99 -9.96
N ASN A 88 -21.21 0.01 -9.86
CA ASN A 88 -22.29 0.05 -8.88
C ASN A 88 -23.24 -1.14 -9.01
N GLU A 89 -23.50 -1.61 -10.23
CA GLU A 89 -24.43 -2.70 -10.52
C GLU A 89 -23.95 -4.02 -9.91
N VAL A 90 -22.62 -4.24 -9.90
CA VAL A 90 -22.01 -5.42 -9.28
C VAL A 90 -22.19 -5.35 -7.78
N THR A 91 -21.97 -4.19 -7.18
CA THR A 91 -22.15 -3.97 -5.75
C THR A 91 -23.61 -4.14 -5.34
N ASP A 92 -24.55 -3.60 -6.12
CA ASP A 92 -25.99 -3.76 -5.90
C ASP A 92 -26.44 -5.21 -5.94
N TYR A 93 -25.94 -5.99 -6.91
CA TYR A 93 -26.20 -7.41 -6.98
C TYR A 93 -25.78 -8.15 -5.70
N TYR A 94 -24.57 -7.88 -5.19
CA TYR A 94 -24.10 -8.53 -3.96
C TYR A 94 -24.82 -8.04 -2.70
N LEU A 95 -25.21 -6.77 -2.65
CA LEU A 95 -26.02 -6.20 -1.57
C LEU A 95 -27.41 -6.86 -1.51
N GLN A 96 -28.10 -6.97 -2.64
CA GLN A 96 -29.38 -7.68 -2.74
C GLN A 96 -29.24 -9.15 -2.35
N ARG A 97 -28.15 -9.81 -2.75
CA ARG A 97 -27.88 -11.21 -2.40
C ARG A 97 -27.77 -11.43 -0.88
N VAL A 98 -27.27 -10.45 -0.13
CA VAL A 98 -27.22 -10.51 1.34
C VAL A 98 -28.48 -9.98 2.01
N GLY A 99 -29.47 -9.52 1.25
CA GLY A 99 -30.73 -8.97 1.74
C GLY A 99 -30.62 -7.53 2.25
N PHE A 100 -29.63 -6.76 1.77
CA PHE A 100 -29.46 -5.35 2.11
C PHE A 100 -29.67 -4.48 0.87
N GLU A 101 -30.59 -3.52 0.94
CA GLU A 101 -30.78 -2.53 -0.11
C GLU A 101 -30.26 -1.18 0.38
N CYS A 102 -29.48 -0.50 -0.46
CA CYS A 102 -28.91 0.80 -0.16
C CYS A 102 -29.16 1.75 -1.32
N GLU A 103 -29.76 2.90 -1.04
CA GLU A 103 -29.99 3.94 -2.04
C GLU A 103 -28.82 4.93 -2.13
N ASP A 104 -28.02 5.08 -1.06
CA ASP A 104 -26.88 6.00 -1.03
C ASP A 104 -25.71 5.47 -1.87
N VAL A 105 -25.45 6.15 -2.99
CA VAL A 105 -24.36 5.82 -3.92
C VAL A 105 -23.00 5.87 -3.24
N ARG A 106 -22.80 6.76 -2.25
CA ARG A 106 -21.53 6.86 -1.52
C ARG A 106 -21.23 5.62 -0.72
N LEU A 107 -22.26 4.99 -0.13
CA LEU A 107 -22.11 3.74 0.61
C LEU A 107 -21.78 2.57 -0.33
N LYS A 108 -22.39 2.52 -1.53
CA LYS A 108 -22.04 1.55 -2.57
C LYS A 108 -20.57 1.70 -2.98
N ARG A 109 -20.13 2.94 -3.20
CA ARG A 109 -18.74 3.25 -3.59
C ARG A 109 -17.75 2.97 -2.47
N LEU A 110 -18.10 3.26 -1.22
CA LEU A 110 -17.31 2.93 -0.04
C LEU A 110 -17.07 1.42 0.04
N LEU A 111 -18.13 0.62 -0.08
CA LEU A 111 -18.04 -0.83 -0.05
C LEU A 111 -17.18 -1.37 -1.20
N SER A 112 -17.37 -0.81 -2.40
CA SER A 112 -16.60 -1.16 -3.60
C SER A 112 -15.10 -0.86 -3.42
N LEU A 113 -14.76 0.29 -2.85
CA LEU A 113 -13.37 0.70 -2.59
C LEU A 113 -12.74 -0.14 -1.48
N ALA A 114 -13.50 -0.48 -0.43
CA ALA A 114 -13.04 -1.38 0.62
C ALA A 114 -12.71 -2.78 0.07
N ALA A 115 -13.57 -3.33 -0.79
CA ALA A 115 -13.33 -4.61 -1.46
C ALA A 115 -12.10 -4.55 -2.39
N GLN A 116 -11.94 -3.46 -3.15
CA GLN A 116 -10.76 -3.25 -3.99
C GLN A 116 -9.47 -3.19 -3.18
N LYS A 117 -9.48 -2.43 -2.07
CA LYS A 117 -8.34 -2.37 -1.15
C LYS A 117 -8.03 -3.76 -0.60
N PHE A 118 -9.04 -4.49 -0.13
CA PHE A 118 -8.87 -5.82 0.42
C PHE A 118 -8.21 -6.79 -0.57
N VAL A 119 -8.69 -6.84 -1.82
CA VAL A 119 -8.08 -7.68 -2.86
C VAL A 119 -6.68 -7.19 -3.24
N SER A 120 -6.45 -5.88 -3.24
CA SER A 120 -5.14 -5.30 -3.55
C SER A 120 -4.09 -5.65 -2.49
N ASP A 121 -4.47 -5.64 -1.21
CA ASP A 121 -3.60 -6.03 -0.10
C ASP A 121 -3.19 -7.52 -0.24
N ILE A 122 -4.15 -8.41 -0.49
CA ILE A 122 -3.87 -9.85 -0.73
C ILE A 122 -2.98 -10.04 -1.96
N ALA A 123 -3.24 -9.32 -3.06
CA ALA A 123 -2.45 -9.42 -4.27
C ALA A 123 -1.01 -8.92 -4.06
N ALA A 124 -0.81 -7.87 -3.26
CA ALA A 124 0.50 -7.37 -2.91
C ALA A 124 1.30 -8.41 -2.10
N ASP A 125 0.67 -9.05 -1.11
CA ASP A 125 1.30 -10.09 -0.31
C ASP A 125 1.65 -11.32 -1.15
N ALA A 126 0.70 -11.80 -1.96
CA ALA A 126 0.94 -12.93 -2.88
C ALA A 126 2.04 -12.62 -3.91
N TYR A 127 2.13 -11.37 -4.39
CA TYR A 127 3.22 -10.95 -5.27
C TYR A 127 4.60 -11.05 -4.59
N GLN A 128 4.70 -10.75 -3.30
CA GLN A 128 5.95 -10.91 -2.56
C GLN A 128 6.37 -12.38 -2.49
N HIS A 129 5.44 -13.30 -2.18
CA HIS A 129 5.72 -14.74 -2.21
C HIS A 129 6.17 -15.21 -3.60
N ALA A 130 5.46 -14.78 -4.66
CA ALA A 130 5.77 -15.16 -6.03
C ALA A 130 7.15 -14.64 -6.47
N ARG A 131 7.51 -13.42 -6.06
CA ARG A 131 8.81 -12.80 -6.35
C ARG A 131 9.95 -13.52 -5.63
N ILE A 132 9.77 -13.85 -4.35
CA ILE A 132 10.78 -14.57 -3.56
C ILE A 132 11.02 -15.95 -4.17
N ARG A 133 9.96 -16.70 -4.52
CA ARG A 133 10.10 -18.00 -5.19
C ARG A 133 10.84 -17.88 -6.52
N THR A 134 10.42 -16.95 -7.39
CA THR A 134 11.02 -16.77 -8.72
C THR A 134 12.50 -16.40 -8.61
N ASN A 135 12.86 -15.52 -7.66
CA ASN A 135 14.24 -15.13 -7.39
C ASN A 135 15.07 -16.25 -6.74
N ALA A 136 14.47 -17.07 -5.87
CA ALA A 136 15.14 -18.22 -5.26
C ALA A 136 15.45 -19.32 -6.29
N VAL A 137 14.54 -19.54 -7.24
CA VAL A 137 14.73 -20.50 -8.34
C VAL A 137 15.68 -19.94 -9.42
N GLY A 138 15.64 -18.62 -9.68
CA GLY A 138 16.49 -17.95 -10.67
C GLY A 138 17.90 -17.56 -10.19
N GLY A 139 18.15 -17.56 -8.88
CA GLY A 139 19.39 -17.06 -8.26
C GLY A 139 20.67 -17.88 -8.51
N ARG A 140 20.57 -19.07 -9.10
CA ARG A 140 21.74 -19.90 -9.46
C ARG A 140 22.24 -19.70 -10.90
N ALA A 141 21.56 -18.90 -11.72
CA ALA A 141 21.96 -18.65 -13.11
C ALA A 141 22.34 -17.18 -13.34
N ARG A 142 23.36 -16.69 -12.63
CA ARG A 142 24.05 -15.42 -12.97
C ARG A 142 25.04 -15.60 -14.13
N GLY A 143 24.60 -16.27 -15.20
CA GLY A 143 25.31 -16.32 -16.48
C GLY A 143 24.73 -15.28 -17.46
N PRO A 144 25.48 -14.86 -18.50
CA PRO A 144 25.02 -13.82 -19.42
C PRO A 144 23.69 -14.20 -20.06
N LEU A 145 22.67 -13.37 -19.82
CA LEU A 145 21.30 -13.51 -20.28
C LEU A 145 21.22 -13.25 -21.80
N THR A 146 21.71 -14.18 -22.62
CA THR A 146 21.73 -14.06 -24.10
C THR A 146 21.08 -15.24 -24.82
N GLY A 147 20.36 -16.10 -24.10
CA GLY A 147 19.62 -17.23 -24.68
C GLY A 147 18.11 -16.96 -24.84
N PRO A 148 17.44 -17.53 -25.87
CA PRO A 148 16.02 -17.29 -26.19
C PRO A 148 15.00 -17.71 -25.11
N GLY A 149 15.43 -18.26 -23.96
CA GLY A 149 14.57 -18.56 -22.79
C GLY A 149 14.81 -17.66 -21.57
N SER A 150 15.52 -16.53 -21.75
CA SER A 150 15.91 -15.64 -20.66
C SER A 150 14.81 -14.65 -20.23
N LYS A 151 13.86 -14.33 -21.11
CA LYS A 151 12.77 -13.37 -20.82
C LYS A 151 11.66 -13.96 -19.94
N ASP A 152 11.48 -15.28 -19.97
CA ASP A 152 10.40 -15.92 -19.21
C ASP A 152 10.77 -16.11 -17.73
N LYS A 153 12.07 -16.23 -17.42
CA LYS A 153 12.58 -16.36 -16.05
C LYS A 153 12.41 -15.09 -15.20
N THR A 154 12.16 -13.94 -15.83
CA THR A 154 11.92 -12.66 -15.14
C THR A 154 10.43 -12.33 -15.00
N ARG A 155 9.52 -13.11 -15.62
CA ARG A 155 8.08 -12.93 -15.40
C ARG A 155 7.66 -13.63 -14.12
N THR A 156 7.28 -12.84 -13.13
CA THR A 156 6.59 -13.35 -11.93
C THR A 156 5.20 -13.82 -12.32
N ALA A 157 4.88 -15.09 -12.05
CA ALA A 157 3.54 -15.66 -12.22
C ALA A 157 2.91 -15.91 -10.85
N LEU A 158 1.64 -15.56 -10.69
CA LEU A 158 0.86 -15.87 -9.49
C LEU A 158 0.44 -17.34 -9.53
N THR A 159 0.84 -18.10 -8.52
CA THR A 159 0.51 -19.53 -8.39
C THR A 159 -0.32 -19.82 -7.14
N MET A 160 -0.86 -21.03 -7.05
CA MET A 160 -1.61 -21.47 -5.87
C MET A 160 -0.76 -21.49 -4.59
N ASP A 161 0.53 -21.76 -4.69
CA ASP A 161 1.44 -21.75 -3.53
C ASP A 161 1.57 -20.35 -2.93
N ASP A 162 1.68 -19.31 -3.78
CA ASP A 162 1.78 -17.92 -3.33
C ASP A 162 0.48 -17.45 -2.67
N LEU A 163 -0.63 -17.75 -3.34
CA LEU A 163 -1.94 -17.31 -2.91
C LEU A 163 -2.34 -18.02 -1.61
N SER A 164 -2.06 -19.32 -1.49
CA SER A 164 -2.36 -20.08 -0.27
C SER A 164 -1.51 -19.62 0.91
N ALA A 165 -0.23 -19.26 0.68
CA ALA A 165 0.63 -18.68 1.71
C ALA A 165 0.10 -17.32 2.18
N ALA A 166 -0.21 -16.41 1.25
CA ALA A 166 -0.77 -15.09 1.59
C ALA A 166 -2.10 -15.22 2.35
N LEU A 167 -3.03 -16.05 1.86
CA LEU A 167 -4.34 -16.27 2.50
C LEU A 167 -4.24 -16.90 3.89
N ALA A 168 -3.21 -17.71 4.15
CA ALA A 168 -3.00 -18.32 5.46
C ALA A 168 -2.69 -17.26 6.54
N GLU A 169 -2.05 -16.14 6.19
CA GLU A 169 -1.81 -15.02 7.10
C GLU A 169 -3.10 -14.31 7.51
N TYR A 170 -4.11 -14.32 6.62
CA TYR A 170 -5.47 -13.83 6.89
C TYR A 170 -6.38 -14.90 7.53
N GLY A 171 -5.86 -16.09 7.85
CA GLY A 171 -6.62 -17.19 8.46
C GLY A 171 -7.48 -18.01 7.48
N ILE A 172 -7.26 -17.86 6.17
CA ILE A 172 -8.02 -18.55 5.12
C ILE A 172 -7.21 -19.76 4.62
N ASN A 173 -7.77 -20.97 4.77
CA ASN A 173 -7.11 -22.21 4.35
C ASN A 173 -7.49 -22.61 2.91
N ALA A 174 -6.70 -22.19 1.93
CA ALA A 174 -6.88 -22.52 0.51
C ALA A 174 -5.99 -23.69 0.07
N LYS A 175 -6.21 -24.90 0.61
CA LYS A 175 -5.49 -26.12 0.19
C LYS A 175 -6.17 -26.79 -0.99
N LYS A 176 -5.54 -26.74 -2.15
CA LYS A 176 -5.95 -27.53 -3.32
C LYS A 176 -5.01 -28.74 -3.49
N PRO A 177 -5.51 -29.98 -3.50
CA PRO A 177 -4.67 -31.14 -3.80
C PRO A 177 -4.18 -31.08 -5.26
N GLU A 178 -2.95 -31.50 -5.51
CA GLU A 178 -2.36 -31.49 -6.85
C GLU A 178 -3.00 -32.53 -7.79
N PHE A 179 -3.50 -33.62 -7.23
CA PHE A 179 -4.17 -34.69 -7.97
C PHE A 179 -5.26 -35.34 -7.10
N TYR A 180 -6.25 -35.95 -7.77
CA TYR A 180 -7.24 -36.83 -7.15
C TYR A 180 -6.70 -38.27 -7.20
N LEU A 181 -6.85 -39.03 -6.10
CA LEU A 181 -6.58 -40.47 -6.06
C LEU A 181 -7.87 -41.26 -6.23
#